data_AF-A0A7J2R5C6-F1
#
_entry.id   AF-A0A7J2R5C6-F1
#
_cell.length_a   1.000
_cell.length_b   1.000
_cell.length_c   1.000
_cell.angle_alpha   90.00
_cell.angle_beta   90.00
_cell.angle_gamma   90.00
#
_symmetry.space_group_name_H-M   'P 1'
#
loop_
_entity.id
_entity.type
_entity.pdbx_description
1 polymer ?
#
loop_
_entity_poly.entity_id
_entity_poly.type
_entity_poly.pdbx_seq_one_letter_code
_entity_poly.pdbx_strand_id
1 'polypeptide(L)'
;MSEKISRKEDTPEELTLAEKLINEGKFVEAIKIINDIEKKGDLTPTSQNKSTILKSYYLNGVGRYKDSIKLAEKAFKESQRLYNKKQSVESLLPLARSLLLLGEQYKSFEILETCKELFKTLKEKPKEIKRLDARLARLLGLFSSYKGDSRQALLYNEKALSLAQEIGDKSLIIIMYNNLGEDYRILGDLNRALEYAERGLVLHEEYYHNANPTNLAYLLSTLISICIDKSDLKEAQNYLQRLEQLNHQEDNKIIDLVYRSCKAEVLKSIPRARNRVMAEDLFRQIVEEEIINLEVWVKAIINLFDLLLAELRITNIVEIVDEIRPVIEKLLEIAEDKHSNWLIVEAYILKAKISLLTFNIKQAKRFLTQAQQIAERFGLNKLAKKISDEYEDLLKKSDLWEKLEETNAPMSTRLDLAKLDEKIEGIFRSKSLLTTQVREEKVAISKETKICLVCRGEVFGFSYACKCGANYCENCARALSNLENVCWACDNPIDYSKPSQPYKEEEEHIKVQEKVKKKK
;
A
#
# COMPACT_ATOMS: atom_id res chain seq x y z
N MET A 1 26.94 -19.22 -41.91
CA MET A 1 25.58 -19.76 -42.08
C MET A 1 24.95 -19.97 -40.71
N SER A 2 24.19 -18.99 -40.25
CA SER A 2 23.04 -19.16 -39.36
C SER A 2 22.32 -17.82 -39.37
N GLU A 3 21.68 -17.57 -40.52
CA GLU A 3 20.79 -16.43 -40.68
C GLU A 3 19.79 -16.40 -39.52
N LYS A 4 19.75 -15.24 -38.87
CA LYS A 4 18.67 -14.83 -37.99
C LYS A 4 17.37 -15.01 -38.75
N ILE A 5 16.70 -16.13 -38.54
CA ILE A 5 15.27 -16.25 -38.77
C ILE A 5 14.63 -15.33 -37.73
N SER A 6 14.47 -14.07 -38.10
CA SER A 6 13.46 -13.17 -37.55
C SER A 6 12.09 -13.77 -37.89
N ARG A 7 11.69 -14.83 -37.17
CA ARG A 7 10.30 -15.29 -37.15
C ARG A 7 9.50 -14.13 -36.59
N LYS A 8 8.71 -13.47 -37.45
CA LYS A 8 7.64 -12.58 -36.99
C LYS A 8 6.86 -13.34 -35.92
N GLU A 9 6.69 -12.73 -34.76
CA GLU A 9 5.84 -13.22 -33.69
C GLU A 9 4.39 -13.21 -34.18
N ASP A 10 3.98 -14.22 -34.96
CA ASP A 10 2.57 -14.42 -35.29
C ASP A 10 1.88 -14.99 -34.05
N THR A 11 1.59 -14.08 -33.11
CA THR A 11 0.65 -14.34 -32.03
C THR A 11 -0.74 -14.42 -32.68
N PRO A 12 -1.46 -15.55 -32.56
CA PRO A 12 -2.82 -15.68 -33.07
C PRO A 12 -3.68 -14.46 -32.71
N GLU A 13 -4.49 -13.99 -33.65
CA GLU A 13 -5.38 -12.85 -33.43
C GLU A 13 -6.29 -13.07 -32.23
N GLU A 14 -6.71 -14.32 -31.99
CA GLU A 14 -7.54 -14.67 -30.85
C GLU A 14 -6.78 -14.55 -29.51
N LEU A 15 -5.47 -14.83 -29.44
CA LEU A 15 -4.66 -14.56 -28.23
C LEU A 15 -4.45 -13.07 -28.02
N THR A 16 -4.33 -12.29 -29.10
CA THR A 16 -4.28 -10.82 -29.02
C THR A 16 -5.61 -10.26 -28.48
N LEU A 17 -6.75 -10.82 -28.92
CA LEU A 17 -8.07 -10.48 -28.41
C LEU A 17 -8.22 -10.87 -26.93
N ALA A 18 -7.80 -12.08 -26.55
CA ALA A 18 -7.84 -12.52 -25.15
C ALA A 18 -6.98 -11.62 -24.24
N GLU A 19 -5.80 -11.20 -24.70
CA GLU A 19 -4.99 -10.22 -23.98
C GLU A 19 -5.71 -8.88 -23.81
N LYS A 20 -6.36 -8.37 -24.87
CA LYS A 20 -7.16 -7.15 -24.78
C LYS A 20 -8.28 -7.29 -23.75
N LEU A 21 -9.01 -8.41 -23.76
CA LEU A 21 -10.08 -8.68 -22.81
C LEU A 21 -9.57 -8.79 -21.37
N ILE A 22 -8.41 -9.42 -21.13
CA ILE A 22 -7.75 -9.43 -19.81
C ILE A 22 -7.38 -8.01 -19.37
N ASN A 23 -6.84 -7.19 -20.28
CA ASN A 23 -6.50 -5.80 -19.98
C ASN A 23 -7.77 -5.00 -19.65
N GLU A 24 -8.88 -5.29 -20.32
CA GLU A 24 -10.19 -4.75 -20.01
C GLU A 24 -10.83 -5.41 -18.76
N GLY A 25 -10.22 -6.39 -18.10
CA GLY A 25 -10.85 -7.07 -16.96
C GLY A 25 -12.06 -7.95 -17.31
N LYS A 26 -12.29 -8.22 -18.60
CA LYS A 26 -13.31 -9.15 -19.11
C LYS A 26 -12.80 -10.59 -19.06
N PHE A 27 -12.57 -11.07 -17.85
CA PHE A 27 -11.89 -12.33 -17.56
C PHE A 27 -12.60 -13.57 -18.09
N VAL A 28 -13.94 -13.61 -18.02
CA VAL A 28 -14.76 -14.76 -18.46
C VAL A 28 -14.68 -14.95 -19.98
N GLU A 29 -14.79 -13.87 -20.75
CA GLU A 29 -14.67 -13.92 -22.21
C GLU A 29 -13.25 -14.32 -22.62
N ALA A 30 -12.23 -13.74 -21.96
CA ALA A 30 -10.83 -14.03 -22.24
C ALA A 30 -10.49 -15.52 -22.01
N ILE A 31 -10.91 -16.10 -20.87
CA ILE A 31 -10.56 -17.48 -20.54
C ILE A 31 -11.24 -18.49 -21.48
N LYS A 32 -12.44 -18.17 -21.97
CA LYS A 32 -13.13 -18.97 -22.98
C LYS A 32 -12.32 -19.02 -24.27
N ILE A 33 -11.92 -17.87 -24.80
CA ILE A 33 -11.09 -17.76 -26.01
C ILE A 33 -9.77 -18.53 -25.84
N ILE A 34 -9.10 -18.34 -24.71
CA ILE A 34 -7.83 -19.03 -24.41
C ILE A 34 -8.01 -20.55 -24.46
N ASN A 35 -9.04 -21.08 -23.80
CA ASN A 35 -9.29 -22.53 -23.75
C ASN A 35 -9.68 -23.10 -25.12
N ASP A 36 -10.42 -22.34 -25.94
CA ASP A 36 -10.83 -22.77 -27.27
C ASP A 36 -9.63 -22.85 -28.23
N ILE A 37 -8.68 -21.91 -28.14
CA ILE A 37 -7.45 -21.95 -28.94
C ILE A 37 -6.56 -23.12 -28.52
N GLU A 38 -6.38 -23.34 -27.21
CA GLU A 38 -5.54 -24.45 -26.74
C GLU A 38 -6.07 -25.83 -27.18
N LYS A 39 -7.40 -25.99 -27.27
CA LYS A 39 -8.02 -27.22 -27.79
C LYS A 39 -7.70 -27.48 -29.26
N LYS A 40 -7.49 -26.44 -30.07
CA LYS A 40 -7.13 -26.58 -31.49
C LYS A 40 -5.71 -27.16 -31.67
N GLY A 41 -4.83 -27.02 -30.68
CA GLY A 41 -3.52 -27.69 -30.64
C GLY A 41 -2.40 -27.09 -31.51
N ASP A 42 -2.71 -26.16 -32.42
CA ASP A 42 -1.75 -25.63 -33.41
C ASP A 42 -0.93 -24.41 -32.92
N LEU A 43 -0.60 -24.35 -31.63
CA LEU A 43 0.12 -23.21 -31.05
C LEU A 43 1.65 -23.38 -31.14
N THR A 44 2.34 -22.34 -31.61
CA THR A 44 3.80 -22.25 -31.46
C THR A 44 4.19 -22.23 -29.98
N PRO A 45 5.41 -22.64 -29.59
CA PRO A 45 5.86 -22.55 -28.20
C PRO A 45 5.72 -21.15 -27.59
N THR A 46 5.98 -20.10 -28.38
CA THR A 46 5.80 -18.70 -27.97
C THR A 46 4.33 -18.37 -27.71
N SER A 47 3.42 -18.81 -28.58
CA SER A 47 1.98 -18.58 -28.42
C SER A 47 1.38 -19.41 -27.27
N GLN A 48 1.85 -20.64 -27.08
CA GLN A 48 1.50 -21.49 -25.94
C GLN A 48 1.96 -20.87 -24.61
N ASN A 49 3.15 -20.28 -24.60
CA ASN A 49 3.64 -19.57 -23.43
C ASN A 49 2.81 -18.30 -23.16
N LYS A 50 2.48 -17.52 -24.21
CA LYS A 50 1.57 -16.37 -24.08
C LYS A 50 0.21 -16.77 -23.51
N SER A 51 -0.39 -17.87 -23.96
CA SER A 51 -1.60 -18.43 -23.36
C SER A 51 -1.44 -18.67 -21.85
N THR A 52 -0.33 -19.31 -21.45
CA THR A 52 -0.02 -19.59 -20.03
C THR A 52 0.11 -18.30 -19.22
N ILE A 53 0.78 -17.28 -19.76
CA ILE A 53 0.88 -15.94 -19.16
C ILE A 53 -0.52 -15.35 -18.95
N LEU A 54 -1.36 -15.34 -19.99
CA LEU A 54 -2.71 -14.78 -19.92
C LEU A 54 -3.57 -15.51 -18.88
N LYS A 55 -3.47 -16.84 -18.77
CA LYS A 55 -4.12 -17.60 -17.70
C LYS A 55 -3.66 -17.19 -16.31
N SER A 56 -2.37 -16.87 -16.12
CA SER A 56 -1.89 -16.36 -14.83
C SER A 56 -2.50 -15.00 -14.48
N TYR A 57 -2.65 -14.09 -15.45
CA TYR A 57 -3.36 -12.82 -15.24
C TYR A 57 -4.83 -13.02 -14.88
N TYR A 58 -5.51 -13.94 -15.57
CA TYR A 58 -6.88 -14.35 -15.25
C TYR A 58 -6.97 -14.84 -13.79
N LEU A 59 -6.12 -15.80 -13.41
CA LEU A 59 -6.10 -16.35 -12.05
C LEU A 59 -5.81 -15.29 -11.00
N ASN A 60 -4.93 -14.32 -11.29
CA ASN A 60 -4.69 -13.19 -10.40
C ASN A 60 -5.94 -12.27 -10.27
N GLY A 61 -6.66 -12.02 -11.37
CA GLY A 61 -7.88 -11.20 -11.38
C GLY A 61 -9.06 -11.80 -10.62
N VAL A 62 -9.22 -13.12 -10.68
CA VAL A 62 -10.19 -13.87 -9.85
C VAL A 62 -9.61 -14.27 -8.48
N GLY A 63 -8.36 -13.88 -8.24
CA GLY A 63 -7.55 -14.08 -7.05
C GLY A 63 -7.33 -15.52 -6.56
N ARG A 64 -7.23 -16.45 -7.52
CA ARG A 64 -6.59 -17.75 -7.33
C ARG A 64 -5.05 -17.60 -7.37
N TYR A 65 -4.48 -16.90 -6.39
CA TYR A 65 -3.07 -16.51 -6.39
C TYR A 65 -2.11 -17.70 -6.40
N LYS A 66 -2.41 -18.77 -5.65
CA LYS A 66 -1.56 -19.99 -5.63
C LYS A 66 -1.45 -20.64 -7.02
N ASP A 67 -2.55 -20.69 -7.77
CA ASP A 67 -2.55 -21.25 -9.11
C ASP A 67 -1.90 -20.29 -10.12
N SER A 68 -2.09 -18.97 -9.93
CA SER A 68 -1.40 -17.95 -10.69
C SER A 68 0.12 -18.07 -10.56
N ILE A 69 0.65 -18.31 -9.35
CA ILE A 69 2.09 -18.53 -9.11
C ILE A 69 2.60 -19.70 -9.95
N LYS A 70 1.94 -20.86 -9.86
CA LYS A 70 2.34 -22.07 -10.61
C LYS A 70 2.42 -21.81 -12.12
N LEU A 71 1.41 -21.14 -12.70
CA LEU A 71 1.41 -20.82 -14.13
C LEU A 71 2.44 -19.76 -14.49
N ALA A 72 2.60 -18.72 -13.67
CA ALA A 72 3.55 -17.64 -13.94
C ALA A 72 5.01 -18.12 -13.83
N GLU A 73 5.34 -18.99 -12.88
CA GLU A 73 6.66 -19.63 -12.79
C GLU A 73 6.96 -20.54 -13.98
N LYS A 74 5.96 -21.34 -14.39
CA LYS A 74 6.07 -22.16 -15.60
C LYS A 74 6.31 -21.28 -16.82
N ALA A 75 5.54 -20.20 -16.96
CA ALA A 75 5.65 -19.30 -18.10
C ALA A 75 6.99 -18.55 -18.14
N PHE A 76 7.52 -18.18 -16.97
CA PHE A 76 8.83 -17.54 -16.86
C PHE A 76 9.98 -18.49 -17.23
N LYS A 77 9.93 -19.75 -16.78
CA LYS A 77 10.93 -20.77 -17.17
C LYS A 77 10.90 -21.00 -18.68
N GLU A 78 9.71 -21.04 -19.27
CA GLU A 78 9.57 -21.24 -20.71
C GLU A 78 9.99 -20.01 -21.51
N SER A 79 9.67 -18.79 -21.07
CA SER A 79 10.13 -17.57 -21.74
C SER A 79 11.65 -17.42 -21.71
N GLN A 80 12.32 -17.90 -20.66
CA GLN A 80 13.78 -17.98 -20.62
C GLN A 80 14.33 -18.96 -21.67
N ARG A 81 13.74 -20.15 -21.81
CA ARG A 81 14.13 -21.13 -22.84
C ARG A 81 13.94 -20.60 -24.25
N LEU A 82 12.87 -19.84 -24.47
CA LEU A 82 12.56 -19.18 -25.74
C LEU A 82 13.37 -17.91 -25.99
N TYR A 83 14.21 -17.48 -25.04
CA TYR A 83 14.93 -16.21 -25.07
C TYR A 83 14.01 -14.99 -25.29
N ASN A 84 12.74 -15.09 -24.87
CA ASN A 84 11.75 -14.03 -25.04
C ASN A 84 11.69 -13.14 -23.79
N LYS A 85 12.41 -12.02 -23.85
CA LYS A 85 12.51 -11.07 -22.72
C LYS A 85 11.18 -10.41 -22.36
N LYS A 86 10.33 -10.10 -23.35
CA LYS A 86 9.02 -9.50 -23.12
C LYS A 86 8.13 -10.46 -22.33
N GLN A 87 8.00 -11.70 -22.78
CA GLN A 87 7.22 -12.72 -22.08
C GLN A 87 7.77 -13.03 -20.68
N SER A 88 9.08 -12.94 -20.50
CA SER A 88 9.70 -13.03 -19.17
C SER A 88 9.20 -11.91 -18.24
N VAL A 89 9.21 -10.65 -18.69
CA VAL A 89 8.63 -9.54 -17.91
C VAL A 89 7.13 -9.76 -17.66
N GLU A 90 6.37 -10.13 -18.69
CA GLU A 90 4.94 -10.38 -18.59
C GLU A 90 4.59 -11.48 -17.58
N SER A 91 5.45 -12.50 -17.44
CA SER A 91 5.30 -13.60 -16.48
C SER A 91 5.66 -13.19 -15.06
N LEU A 92 6.70 -12.36 -14.88
CA LEU A 92 7.16 -11.91 -13.56
C LEU A 92 6.14 -10.99 -12.85
N LEU A 93 5.38 -10.19 -13.60
CA LEU A 93 4.38 -9.26 -13.05
C LEU A 93 3.28 -9.97 -12.23
N PRO A 94 2.49 -10.94 -12.77
CA PRO A 94 1.49 -11.66 -12.00
C PRO A 94 2.10 -12.57 -10.92
N LEU A 95 3.35 -13.06 -11.12
CA LEU A 95 4.09 -13.81 -10.10
C LEU A 95 4.37 -12.93 -8.87
N ALA A 96 5.04 -11.79 -9.07
CA ALA A 96 5.35 -10.83 -8.00
C ALA A 96 4.09 -10.38 -7.26
N ARG A 97 3.01 -10.10 -8.01
CA ARG A 97 1.72 -9.69 -7.44
C ARG A 97 1.11 -10.77 -6.55
N SER A 98 1.08 -12.01 -7.03
CA SER A 98 0.48 -13.12 -6.30
C SER A 98 1.28 -13.44 -5.03
N LEU A 99 2.60 -13.38 -5.09
CA LEU A 99 3.48 -13.51 -3.92
C LEU A 99 3.21 -12.40 -2.89
N LEU A 100 3.02 -11.15 -3.31
CA LEU A 100 2.68 -10.05 -2.38
C LEU A 100 1.36 -10.29 -1.66
N LEU A 101 0.33 -10.69 -2.40
CA LEU A 101 -1.02 -10.87 -1.85
C LEU A 101 -1.11 -12.07 -0.89
N LEU A 102 -0.22 -13.05 -1.03
CA LEU A 102 -0.06 -14.17 -0.09
C LEU A 102 0.95 -13.91 1.03
N GLY A 103 1.63 -12.76 1.03
CA GLY A 103 2.58 -12.37 2.08
C GLY A 103 4.03 -12.74 1.86
N GLU A 104 4.38 -13.39 0.74
CA GLU A 104 5.74 -13.83 0.42
C GLU A 104 6.63 -12.66 -0.06
N GLN A 105 6.84 -11.68 0.82
CA GLN A 105 7.44 -10.37 0.52
C GLN A 105 8.88 -10.49 0.01
N TYR A 106 9.69 -11.35 0.62
CA TYR A 106 11.09 -11.54 0.22
C TYR A 106 11.20 -12.11 -1.20
N LYS A 107 10.44 -13.18 -1.51
CA LYS A 107 10.42 -13.75 -2.86
C LYS A 107 9.89 -12.74 -3.87
N SER A 108 8.82 -11.99 -3.52
CA SER A 108 8.31 -10.95 -4.40
C SER A 108 9.34 -9.86 -4.68
N PHE A 109 10.15 -9.46 -3.69
CA PHE A 109 11.22 -8.49 -3.89
C PHE A 109 12.25 -8.97 -4.91
N GLU A 110 12.73 -10.21 -4.80
CA GLU A 110 13.68 -10.80 -5.76
C GLU A 110 13.10 -10.83 -7.19
N ILE A 111 11.84 -11.23 -7.32
CA ILE A 111 11.11 -11.24 -8.60
C ILE A 111 10.95 -9.82 -9.16
N LEU A 112 10.64 -8.83 -8.32
CA LEU A 112 10.48 -7.44 -8.74
C LEU A 112 11.81 -6.81 -9.20
N GLU A 113 12.92 -7.08 -8.51
CA GLU A 113 14.24 -6.60 -8.94
C GLU A 113 14.65 -7.23 -10.27
N THR A 114 14.42 -8.54 -10.43
CA THR A 114 14.63 -9.24 -11.70
C THR A 114 13.77 -8.64 -12.82
N CYS A 115 12.50 -8.35 -12.53
CA CYS A 115 11.57 -7.74 -13.47
C CYS A 115 12.04 -6.35 -13.92
N LYS A 116 12.51 -5.51 -12.99
CA LYS A 116 13.04 -4.16 -13.28
C LYS A 116 14.26 -4.20 -14.18
N GLU A 117 15.24 -5.05 -13.86
CA GLU A 117 16.45 -5.15 -14.67
C GLU A 117 16.15 -5.66 -16.08
N LEU A 118 15.27 -6.65 -16.20
CA LEU A 118 14.89 -7.17 -17.51
C LEU A 118 14.11 -6.13 -18.32
N PHE A 119 13.19 -5.40 -17.67
CA PHE A 119 12.39 -4.35 -18.30
C PHE A 119 13.24 -3.25 -18.95
N LYS A 120 14.34 -2.83 -18.30
CA LYS A 120 15.30 -1.84 -18.85
C LYS A 120 15.91 -2.27 -20.18
N THR A 121 15.97 -3.58 -20.45
CA THR A 121 16.59 -4.12 -21.67
C THR A 121 15.60 -4.30 -22.83
N LEU A 122 14.31 -4.04 -22.62
CA LEU A 122 13.27 -4.20 -23.64
C LEU A 122 13.37 -3.12 -24.71
N LYS A 123 13.11 -3.52 -25.97
CA LYS A 123 13.06 -2.65 -27.15
C LYS A 123 11.74 -2.89 -27.89
N GLU A 124 10.62 -2.69 -27.20
CA GLU A 124 9.26 -2.93 -27.69
C GLU A 124 8.58 -1.66 -28.25
N LYS A 125 7.39 -1.81 -28.83
CA LYS A 125 6.57 -0.67 -29.27
C LYS A 125 6.24 0.26 -28.08
N PRO A 126 6.16 1.58 -28.28
CA PRO A 126 5.93 2.54 -27.20
C PRO A 126 4.72 2.23 -26.32
N LYS A 127 3.58 1.82 -26.92
CA LYS A 127 2.37 1.50 -26.17
C LYS A 127 2.52 0.25 -25.29
N GLU A 128 3.23 -0.77 -25.77
CA GLU A 128 3.44 -2.02 -25.03
C GLU A 128 4.44 -1.82 -23.89
N ILE A 129 5.53 -1.07 -24.13
CA ILE A 129 6.45 -0.65 -23.06
C ILE A 129 5.70 0.12 -21.98
N LYS A 130 4.88 1.10 -22.35
CA LYS A 130 4.10 1.91 -21.38
C LYS A 130 3.14 1.06 -20.56
N ARG A 131 2.48 0.07 -21.17
CA ARG A 131 1.60 -0.85 -20.42
C ARG A 131 2.37 -1.68 -19.39
N LEU A 132 3.52 -2.22 -19.78
CA LEU A 132 4.38 -2.97 -18.86
C LEU A 132 4.94 -2.07 -17.75
N ASP A 133 5.35 -0.84 -18.08
CA ASP A 133 5.80 0.14 -17.09
C ASP A 133 4.68 0.52 -16.11
N ALA A 134 3.46 0.72 -16.59
CA ALA A 134 2.31 1.05 -15.73
C ALA A 134 2.01 -0.10 -14.74
N ARG A 135 2.08 -1.35 -15.20
CA ARG A 135 1.93 -2.53 -14.34
C ARG A 135 3.06 -2.67 -13.34
N LEU A 136 4.30 -2.47 -13.78
CA LEU A 136 5.47 -2.52 -12.90
C LEU A 136 5.39 -1.42 -11.84
N ALA A 137 5.08 -0.19 -12.23
CA ALA A 137 4.89 0.94 -11.31
C ALA A 137 3.80 0.63 -10.28
N ARG A 138 2.64 0.09 -10.69
CA ARG A 138 1.60 -0.38 -9.76
C ARG A 138 2.13 -1.39 -8.73
N LEU A 139 2.92 -2.37 -9.16
CA LEU A 139 3.46 -3.38 -8.24
C LEU A 139 4.49 -2.80 -7.29
N LEU A 140 5.32 -1.86 -7.75
CA LEU A 140 6.25 -1.12 -6.90
C LEU A 140 5.51 -0.22 -5.90
N GLY A 141 4.38 0.36 -6.29
CA GLY A 141 3.47 1.08 -5.40
C GLY A 141 2.93 0.18 -4.30
N LEU A 142 2.35 -0.96 -4.68
CA LEU A 142 1.86 -1.97 -3.73
C LEU A 142 2.96 -2.45 -2.77
N PHE A 143 4.14 -2.80 -3.30
CA PHE A 143 5.29 -3.22 -2.50
C PHE A 143 5.78 -2.13 -1.53
N SER A 144 5.81 -0.88 -1.97
CA SER A 144 6.17 0.27 -1.11
C SER A 144 5.13 0.48 0.00
N SER A 145 3.85 0.26 -0.30
CA SER A 145 2.75 0.28 0.65
C SER A 145 2.94 -0.79 1.74
N TYR A 146 3.30 -2.03 1.36
CA TYR A 146 3.63 -3.09 2.32
C TYR A 146 4.87 -2.79 3.17
N LYS A 147 5.83 -2.01 2.66
CA LYS A 147 6.99 -1.54 3.43
C LYS A 147 6.69 -0.37 4.36
N GLY A 148 5.46 0.16 4.34
CA GLY A 148 5.09 1.37 5.08
C GLY A 148 5.74 2.65 4.53
N ASP A 149 6.22 2.66 3.27
CA ASP A 149 6.68 3.88 2.60
C ASP A 149 5.58 4.45 1.69
N SER A 150 4.57 5.04 2.31
CA SER A 150 3.36 5.51 1.62
C SER A 150 3.61 6.67 0.69
N ARG A 151 4.65 7.48 0.93
CA ARG A 151 5.03 8.53 -0.01
C ARG A 151 5.60 7.93 -1.29
N GLN A 152 6.42 6.88 -1.16
CA GLN A 152 6.93 6.16 -2.32
C GLN A 152 5.81 5.39 -3.04
N ALA A 153 4.87 4.81 -2.28
CA ALA A 153 3.68 4.17 -2.83
C ALA A 153 2.86 5.13 -3.69
N LEU A 154 2.56 6.32 -3.15
CA LEU A 154 1.83 7.38 -3.83
C LEU A 154 2.49 7.78 -5.16
N LEU A 155 3.81 8.04 -5.16
CA LEU A 155 4.56 8.40 -6.37
C LEU A 155 4.47 7.32 -7.46
N TYR A 156 4.55 6.04 -7.08
CA TYR A 156 4.43 4.94 -8.02
C TYR A 156 3.00 4.76 -8.52
N ASN A 157 1.99 4.94 -7.67
CA ASN A 157 0.59 4.88 -8.06
C ASN A 157 0.21 6.05 -8.99
N GLU A 158 0.72 7.26 -8.75
CA GLU A 158 0.57 8.42 -9.64
C GLU A 158 1.25 8.18 -11.00
N LYS A 159 2.47 7.65 -11.01
CA LYS A 159 3.16 7.25 -12.25
C LYS A 159 2.32 6.23 -13.04
N ALA A 160 1.84 5.18 -12.36
CA ALA A 160 1.03 4.15 -12.99
C ALA A 160 -0.29 4.70 -13.55
N LEU A 161 -0.94 5.63 -12.84
CA LEU A 161 -2.14 6.31 -13.31
C LEU A 161 -1.88 7.12 -14.59
N SER A 162 -0.83 7.94 -14.60
CA SER A 162 -0.45 8.75 -15.77
C SER A 162 -0.22 7.87 -16.99
N LEU A 163 0.55 6.79 -16.84
CA LEU A 163 0.81 5.86 -17.92
C LEU A 163 -0.47 5.14 -18.39
N ALA A 164 -1.36 4.76 -17.47
CA ALA A 164 -2.63 4.12 -17.79
C ALA A 164 -3.56 5.05 -18.58
N GLN A 165 -3.60 6.34 -18.23
CA GLN A 165 -4.33 7.38 -18.95
C GLN A 165 -3.78 7.57 -20.37
N GLU A 166 -2.45 7.67 -20.52
CA GLU A 166 -1.81 7.82 -21.83
C GLU A 166 -2.09 6.67 -22.80
N ILE A 167 -2.22 5.43 -22.30
CA ILE A 167 -2.49 4.25 -23.13
C ILE A 167 -3.99 3.92 -23.26
N GLY A 168 -4.85 4.61 -22.50
CA GLY A 168 -6.30 4.41 -22.45
C GLY A 168 -6.75 3.11 -21.76
N ASP A 169 -5.99 2.61 -20.77
CA ASP A 169 -6.30 1.36 -20.07
C ASP A 169 -7.26 1.63 -18.89
N LYS A 170 -8.57 1.54 -19.15
CA LYS A 170 -9.63 1.87 -18.19
C LYS A 170 -9.59 1.01 -16.93
N SER A 171 -9.35 -0.30 -17.08
CA SER A 171 -9.24 -1.22 -15.95
C SER A 171 -8.09 -0.81 -15.03
N LEU A 172 -6.93 -0.47 -15.59
CA LEU A 172 -5.79 -0.02 -14.78
C LEU A 172 -6.04 1.34 -14.13
N ILE A 173 -6.70 2.28 -14.82
CA ILE A 173 -7.09 3.58 -14.25
C ILE A 173 -7.98 3.39 -13.01
N ILE A 174 -9.01 2.55 -13.10
CA ILE A 174 -9.92 2.26 -11.96
C ILE A 174 -9.14 1.74 -10.76
N ILE A 175 -8.23 0.80 -10.99
CA ILE A 175 -7.40 0.23 -9.92
C ILE A 175 -6.50 1.31 -9.30
N MET A 176 -5.94 2.21 -10.12
CA MET A 176 -5.11 3.30 -9.60
C MET A 176 -5.93 4.32 -8.81
N TYR A 177 -7.16 4.62 -9.23
CA TYR A 177 -8.08 5.42 -8.43
C TYR A 177 -8.39 4.77 -7.09
N ASN A 178 -8.63 3.46 -7.04
CA ASN A 178 -8.81 2.74 -5.78
C ASN A 178 -7.56 2.83 -4.88
N ASN A 179 -6.39 2.55 -5.44
CA ASN A 179 -5.13 2.60 -4.70
C ASN A 179 -4.82 4.00 -4.16
N LEU A 180 -5.04 5.05 -4.96
CA LEU A 180 -4.87 6.44 -4.53
C LEU A 180 -5.90 6.82 -3.46
N GLY A 181 -7.15 6.34 -3.60
CA GLY A 181 -8.18 6.49 -2.59
C GLY A 181 -7.72 5.96 -1.23
N GLU A 182 -7.17 4.73 -1.21
CA GLU A 182 -6.59 4.16 0.00
C GLU A 182 -5.35 4.92 0.49
N ASP A 183 -4.42 5.28 -0.38
CA ASP A 183 -3.21 6.03 0.01
C ASP A 183 -3.59 7.36 0.69
N TYR A 184 -4.56 8.10 0.15
CA TYR A 184 -5.05 9.34 0.76
C TYR A 184 -5.84 9.11 2.04
N ARG A 185 -6.66 8.04 2.12
CA ARG A 185 -7.40 7.68 3.34
C ARG A 185 -6.44 7.44 4.49
N ILE A 186 -5.42 6.63 4.21
CA ILE A 186 -4.32 6.33 5.10
C ILE A 186 -3.62 7.62 5.54
N LEU A 187 -3.26 8.52 4.61
CA LEU A 187 -2.62 9.80 4.91
C LEU A 187 -3.53 10.78 5.67
N GLY A 188 -4.80 10.43 5.90
CA GLY A 188 -5.79 11.23 6.63
C GLY A 188 -6.53 12.26 5.77
N ASP A 189 -6.23 12.35 4.47
CA ASP A 189 -6.96 13.22 3.55
C ASP A 189 -8.20 12.51 3.01
N LEU A 190 -9.22 12.41 3.87
CA LEU A 190 -10.45 11.69 3.57
C LEU A 190 -11.26 12.31 2.41
N ASN A 191 -11.04 13.58 2.08
CA ASN A 191 -11.72 14.23 0.97
C ASN A 191 -11.11 13.81 -0.37
N ARG A 192 -9.77 13.86 -0.51
CA ARG A 192 -9.11 13.33 -1.70
C ARG A 192 -9.31 11.82 -1.84
N ALA A 193 -9.29 11.10 -0.71
CA ALA A 193 -9.57 9.67 -0.69
C ALA A 193 -10.92 9.35 -1.34
N LEU A 194 -11.98 10.04 -0.89
CA LEU A 194 -13.34 9.87 -1.40
C LEU A 194 -13.42 10.22 -2.88
N GLU A 195 -12.87 11.37 -3.28
CA GLU A 195 -12.88 11.83 -4.67
C GLU A 195 -12.26 10.80 -5.62
N TYR A 196 -11.09 10.24 -5.28
CA TYR A 196 -10.46 9.21 -6.09
C TYR A 196 -11.29 7.92 -6.14
N ALA A 197 -11.78 7.44 -5.00
CA ALA A 197 -12.58 6.23 -4.94
C ALA A 197 -13.90 6.36 -5.75
N GLU A 198 -14.58 7.50 -5.66
CA GLU A 198 -15.80 7.80 -6.43
C GLU A 198 -15.53 7.90 -7.93
N ARG A 199 -14.42 8.53 -8.35
CA ARG A 199 -14.00 8.53 -9.76
C ARG A 199 -13.76 7.11 -10.27
N GLY A 200 -13.18 6.24 -9.43
CA GLY A 200 -13.02 4.82 -9.72
C GLY A 200 -14.35 4.09 -9.90
N LEU A 201 -15.30 4.34 -9.00
CA LEU A 201 -16.65 3.75 -9.06
C LEU A 201 -17.43 4.21 -10.30
N VAL A 202 -17.49 5.51 -10.57
CA VAL A 202 -18.17 6.06 -11.76
C VAL A 202 -17.58 5.48 -13.05
N LEU A 203 -16.25 5.42 -13.14
CA LEU A 203 -15.58 4.87 -14.30
C LEU A 203 -15.83 3.36 -14.46
N HIS A 204 -15.94 2.62 -13.35
CA HIS A 204 -16.31 1.20 -13.38
C HIS A 204 -17.74 1.02 -13.89
N GLU A 205 -18.69 1.80 -13.37
CA GLU A 205 -20.09 1.76 -13.79
C GLU A 205 -20.29 2.13 -15.26
N GLU A 206 -19.51 3.08 -15.80
CA GLU A 206 -19.57 3.50 -17.20
C GLU A 206 -19.06 2.42 -18.17
N TYR A 207 -17.95 1.73 -17.84
CA TYR A 207 -17.26 0.84 -18.78
C TYR A 207 -17.50 -0.66 -18.56
N TYR A 208 -17.82 -1.06 -17.34
CA TYR A 208 -17.88 -2.46 -16.96
C TYR A 208 -19.26 -2.90 -16.51
N HIS A 209 -20.09 -2.00 -15.97
CA HIS A 209 -21.37 -2.35 -15.37
C HIS A 209 -21.18 -3.50 -14.36
N ASN A 210 -21.56 -4.74 -14.72
CA ASN A 210 -21.41 -5.94 -13.88
C ASN A 210 -20.12 -6.75 -14.16
N ALA A 211 -19.28 -6.34 -15.11
CA ALA A 211 -18.01 -7.01 -15.39
C ALA A 211 -16.93 -6.63 -14.37
N ASN A 212 -15.91 -7.50 -14.24
CA ASN A 212 -14.80 -7.32 -13.30
C ASN A 212 -15.26 -7.08 -11.85
N PRO A 213 -16.01 -8.04 -11.26
CA PRO A 213 -16.66 -7.90 -9.97
C PRO A 213 -15.66 -7.76 -8.82
N THR A 214 -14.47 -8.37 -8.93
CA THR A 214 -13.41 -8.24 -7.93
C THR A 214 -12.97 -6.78 -7.75
N ASN A 215 -12.80 -6.01 -8.84
CA ASN A 215 -12.42 -4.61 -8.74
C ASN A 215 -13.53 -3.76 -8.12
N LEU A 216 -14.80 -4.04 -8.46
CA LEU A 216 -15.94 -3.36 -7.85
C LEU A 216 -16.01 -3.64 -6.34
N ALA A 217 -15.77 -4.88 -5.92
CA ALA A 217 -15.74 -5.25 -4.51
C ALA A 217 -14.68 -4.46 -3.74
N TYR A 218 -13.46 -4.32 -4.30
CA TYR A 218 -12.41 -3.52 -3.67
C TYR A 218 -12.77 -2.03 -3.62
N LEU A 219 -13.32 -1.45 -4.69
CA LEU A 219 -13.80 -0.05 -4.69
C LEU A 219 -14.84 0.21 -3.62
N LEU A 220 -15.86 -0.66 -3.53
CA LEU A 220 -16.89 -0.56 -2.50
C LEU A 220 -16.28 -0.69 -1.10
N SER A 221 -15.32 -1.60 -0.91
CA SER A 221 -14.63 -1.75 0.38
C SER A 221 -13.85 -0.51 0.81
N THR A 222 -13.21 0.17 -0.16
CA THR A 222 -12.49 1.42 0.07
C THR A 222 -13.47 2.53 0.42
N LEU A 223 -14.55 2.68 -0.33
CA LEU A 223 -15.61 3.67 -0.04
C LEU A 223 -16.23 3.45 1.35
N ILE A 224 -16.56 2.20 1.71
CA ILE A 224 -17.06 1.85 3.05
C ILE A 224 -16.06 2.29 4.13
N SER A 225 -14.78 1.99 3.94
CA SER A 225 -13.73 2.36 4.91
C SER A 225 -13.60 3.88 5.05
N ILE A 226 -13.64 4.63 3.93
CA ILE A 226 -13.62 6.10 3.93
C ILE A 226 -14.85 6.67 4.64
N CYS A 227 -16.05 6.13 4.37
CA CYS A 227 -17.29 6.56 5.01
C CYS A 227 -17.25 6.31 6.53
N ILE A 228 -16.73 5.16 6.98
CA ILE A 228 -16.52 4.88 8.41
C ILE A 228 -15.57 5.92 9.02
N ASP A 229 -14.42 6.18 8.38
CA ASP A 229 -13.44 7.16 8.87
C ASP A 229 -14.02 8.59 8.93
N LYS A 230 -14.96 8.93 8.03
CA LYS A 230 -15.72 10.19 8.03
C LYS A 230 -16.92 10.19 8.98
N SER A 231 -17.19 9.09 9.69
CA SER A 231 -18.40 8.87 10.50
C SER A 231 -19.72 8.96 9.72
N ASP A 232 -19.69 8.76 8.40
CA ASP A 232 -20.87 8.67 7.55
C ASP A 232 -21.36 7.21 7.45
N LEU A 233 -22.00 6.75 8.53
CA LEU A 233 -22.50 5.38 8.62
C LEU A 233 -23.65 5.09 7.63
N LYS A 234 -24.37 6.12 7.17
CA LYS A 234 -25.46 5.95 6.23
C LYS A 234 -24.92 5.54 4.86
N GLU A 235 -23.94 6.28 4.34
CA GLU A 235 -23.32 5.91 3.07
C GLU A 235 -22.50 4.62 3.17
N ALA A 236 -21.84 4.37 4.30
CA ALA A 236 -21.17 3.08 4.54
C ALA A 236 -22.15 1.90 4.42
N GLN A 237 -23.37 2.02 4.96
CA GLN A 237 -24.41 0.99 4.84
C GLN A 237 -24.93 0.85 3.40
N ASN A 238 -25.10 1.95 2.66
CA ASN A 238 -25.50 1.92 1.26
C ASN A 238 -24.48 1.13 0.41
N TYR A 239 -23.20 1.45 0.55
CA TYR A 239 -22.14 0.73 -0.17
C TYR A 239 -22.01 -0.73 0.28
N LEU A 240 -22.22 -1.03 1.57
CA LEU A 240 -22.25 -2.40 2.08
C LEU A 240 -23.40 -3.21 1.45
N GLN A 241 -24.58 -2.61 1.28
CA GLN A 241 -25.71 -3.27 0.62
C GLN A 241 -25.39 -3.60 -0.84
N ARG A 242 -24.70 -2.71 -1.56
CA ARG A 242 -24.22 -2.96 -2.92
C ARG A 242 -23.21 -4.11 -2.96
N LEU A 243 -22.28 -4.16 -2.00
CA LEU A 243 -21.29 -5.22 -1.88
C LEU A 243 -21.93 -6.57 -1.54
N GLU A 244 -22.99 -6.58 -0.72
CA GLU A 244 -23.79 -7.76 -0.42
C GLU A 244 -24.49 -8.32 -1.66
N GLN A 245 -25.11 -7.44 -2.47
CA GLN A 245 -25.73 -7.84 -3.74
C GLN A 245 -24.71 -8.46 -4.69
N LEU A 246 -23.53 -7.85 -4.80
CA LEU A 246 -22.43 -8.38 -5.62
C LEU A 246 -21.99 -9.76 -5.12
N ASN A 247 -21.85 -9.94 -3.80
CA ASN A 247 -21.46 -11.23 -3.21
C ASN A 247 -22.50 -12.34 -3.47
N HIS A 248 -23.80 -12.00 -3.50
CA HIS A 248 -24.84 -12.98 -3.84
C HIS A 248 -24.85 -13.38 -5.32
N GLN A 249 -24.38 -12.50 -6.21
CA GLN A 249 -24.34 -12.74 -7.65
C GLN A 249 -23.11 -13.53 -8.09
N GLU A 250 -22.02 -13.44 -7.32
CA GLU A 250 -20.70 -13.94 -7.69
C GLU A 250 -20.24 -15.05 -6.73
N ASP A 251 -20.03 -16.26 -7.26
CA ASP A 251 -19.37 -17.34 -6.50
C ASP A 251 -17.84 -17.10 -6.47
N ASN A 252 -17.42 -16.13 -5.65
CA ASN A 252 -16.02 -15.73 -5.52
C ASN A 252 -15.61 -15.51 -4.07
N LYS A 253 -14.70 -16.38 -3.57
CA LYS A 253 -14.19 -16.35 -2.20
C LYS A 253 -13.57 -15.02 -1.77
N ILE A 254 -13.01 -14.24 -2.69
CA ILE A 254 -12.43 -12.93 -2.35
C ILE A 254 -13.52 -11.89 -2.15
N ILE A 255 -14.56 -11.91 -2.98
CA ILE A 255 -15.70 -11.00 -2.81
C ILE A 255 -16.39 -11.30 -1.48
N ASP A 256 -16.57 -12.58 -1.16
CA ASP A 256 -17.11 -13.01 0.14
C ASP A 256 -16.24 -12.56 1.32
N LEU A 257 -14.92 -12.77 1.23
CA LEU A 257 -13.96 -12.33 2.25
C LEU A 257 -14.01 -10.80 2.45
N VAL A 258 -14.04 -10.02 1.36
CA VAL A 258 -14.14 -8.56 1.41
C VAL A 258 -15.47 -8.12 1.99
N TYR A 259 -16.59 -8.74 1.59
CA TYR A 259 -17.92 -8.47 2.15
C TYR A 259 -17.98 -8.73 3.65
N ARG A 260 -17.54 -9.91 4.12
CA ARG A 260 -17.54 -10.26 5.55
C ARG A 260 -16.69 -9.29 6.36
N SER A 261 -15.51 -8.92 5.84
CA SER A 261 -14.65 -7.91 6.50
C SER A 261 -15.35 -6.56 6.61
N CYS A 262 -15.89 -6.03 5.50
CA CYS A 262 -16.57 -4.73 5.52
C CYS A 262 -17.83 -4.74 6.39
N LYS A 263 -18.58 -5.85 6.39
CA LYS A 263 -19.75 -6.03 7.26
C LYS A 263 -19.35 -5.94 8.73
N ALA A 264 -18.28 -6.62 9.12
CA ALA A 264 -17.75 -6.56 10.48
C ALA A 264 -17.30 -5.15 10.87
N GLU A 265 -16.63 -4.42 9.96
CA GLU A 265 -16.23 -3.03 10.19
C GLU A 265 -17.42 -2.08 10.40
N VAL A 266 -18.46 -2.21 9.56
CA VAL A 266 -19.69 -1.41 9.72
C VAL A 266 -20.40 -1.75 11.03
N LEU A 267 -20.51 -3.04 11.37
CA LEU A 267 -21.11 -3.48 12.63
C LEU A 267 -20.37 -2.94 13.85
N LYS A 268 -19.04 -3.02 13.84
CA LYS A 268 -18.16 -2.46 14.89
C LYS A 268 -18.35 -0.96 15.07
N SER A 269 -18.58 -0.23 13.98
CA SER A 269 -18.73 1.23 13.98
C SER A 269 -20.08 1.71 14.53
N ILE A 270 -21.08 0.82 14.64
CA ILE A 270 -22.39 1.15 15.23
C ILE A 270 -22.31 0.97 16.76
N PRO A 271 -22.72 1.95 17.59
CA PRO A 271 -22.55 1.93 19.05
C PRO A 271 -23.58 1.02 19.76
N ARG A 272 -23.67 -0.25 19.35
CA ARG A 272 -24.54 -1.25 19.95
C ARG A 272 -23.72 -2.50 20.30
N ALA A 273 -23.78 -2.94 21.57
CA ALA A 273 -23.01 -4.09 22.05
C ALA A 273 -23.21 -5.36 21.21
N ARG A 274 -24.47 -5.67 20.83
CA ARG A 274 -24.77 -6.81 19.97
C ARG A 274 -24.05 -6.76 18.62
N ASN A 275 -23.88 -5.57 18.04
CA ASN A 275 -23.20 -5.43 16.76
C ASN A 275 -21.69 -5.66 16.90
N ARG A 276 -21.09 -5.26 18.03
CA ARG A 276 -19.69 -5.54 18.34
C ARG A 276 -19.42 -7.03 18.46
N VAL A 277 -20.28 -7.78 19.15
CA VAL A 277 -20.20 -9.25 19.23
C VAL A 277 -20.27 -9.88 17.84
N MET A 278 -21.24 -9.46 17.02
CA MET A 278 -21.35 -9.97 15.64
C MET A 278 -20.14 -9.60 14.76
N ALA A 279 -19.54 -8.43 14.97
CA ALA A 279 -18.33 -8.03 14.27
C ALA A 279 -17.13 -8.90 14.69
N GLU A 280 -17.01 -9.16 15.99
CA GLU A 280 -15.98 -10.03 16.55
C GLU A 280 -16.06 -11.45 15.97
N ASP A 281 -17.25 -12.05 15.96
CA ASP A 281 -17.48 -13.38 15.38
C ASP A 281 -17.04 -13.46 13.91
N LEU A 282 -17.38 -12.43 13.12
CA LEU A 282 -16.96 -12.35 11.72
C LEU A 282 -15.44 -12.22 11.57
N PHE A 283 -14.79 -11.39 12.39
CA PHE A 283 -13.34 -11.28 12.35
C PHE A 283 -12.66 -12.57 12.79
N ARG A 284 -13.15 -13.27 13.82
CA ARG A 284 -12.63 -14.58 14.25
C ARG A 284 -12.73 -15.61 13.14
N GLN A 285 -13.87 -15.71 12.45
CA GLN A 285 -14.04 -16.59 11.29
C GLN A 285 -13.00 -16.30 10.20
N ILE A 286 -12.81 -15.03 9.84
CA ILE A 286 -11.80 -14.62 8.84
C ILE A 286 -10.38 -14.99 9.30
N VAL A 287 -10.08 -14.79 10.59
CA VAL A 287 -8.76 -15.08 11.15
C VAL A 287 -8.50 -16.57 11.17
N GLU A 288 -9.52 -17.41 11.43
CA GLU A 288 -9.45 -18.88 11.49
C GLU A 288 -9.26 -19.54 10.13
N GLU A 289 -9.79 -18.94 9.06
CA GLU A 289 -9.71 -19.44 7.68
C GLU A 289 -8.30 -19.41 7.08
N GLU A 290 -8.14 -20.12 5.95
CA GLU A 290 -6.92 -20.08 5.15
C GLU A 290 -6.72 -18.68 4.54
N ILE A 291 -5.47 -18.20 4.53
CA ILE A 291 -5.14 -16.87 3.99
C ILE A 291 -5.29 -16.87 2.47
N ILE A 292 -6.38 -16.24 2.00
CA ILE A 292 -6.61 -15.95 0.58
C ILE A 292 -6.03 -14.59 0.20
N ASN A 293 -6.12 -13.60 1.10
CA ASN A 293 -5.57 -12.25 0.92
C ASN A 293 -5.00 -11.76 2.26
N LEU A 294 -3.68 -11.57 2.33
CA LEU A 294 -2.99 -11.15 3.55
C LEU A 294 -3.47 -9.78 4.06
N GLU A 295 -3.78 -8.83 3.17
CA GLU A 295 -4.19 -7.48 3.59
C GLU A 295 -5.53 -7.51 4.34
N VAL A 296 -6.52 -8.23 3.81
CA VAL A 296 -7.83 -8.39 4.48
C VAL A 296 -7.68 -9.17 5.78
N TRP A 297 -6.84 -10.21 5.79
CA TRP A 297 -6.59 -11.02 6.98
C TRP A 297 -5.91 -10.21 8.10
N VAL A 298 -4.88 -9.41 7.77
CA VAL A 298 -4.23 -8.50 8.73
C VAL A 298 -5.23 -7.45 9.22
N LYS A 299 -6.07 -6.89 8.33
CA LYS A 299 -7.13 -5.94 8.71
C LYS A 299 -8.13 -6.56 9.70
N ALA A 300 -8.52 -7.81 9.49
CA ALA A 300 -9.42 -8.54 10.39
C ALA A 300 -8.78 -8.75 11.77
N ILE A 301 -7.51 -9.16 11.81
CA ILE A 301 -6.74 -9.25 13.05
C ILE A 301 -6.76 -7.93 13.81
N ILE A 302 -6.37 -6.83 13.18
CA ILE A 302 -6.25 -5.55 13.88
C ILE A 302 -7.61 -5.10 14.42
N ASN A 303 -8.69 -5.31 13.67
CA ASN A 303 -10.04 -4.99 14.13
C ASN A 303 -10.50 -5.88 15.29
N LEU A 304 -10.13 -7.17 15.29
CA LEU A 304 -10.38 -8.09 16.40
C LEU A 304 -9.63 -7.64 17.66
N PHE A 305 -8.35 -7.27 17.53
CA PHE A 305 -7.57 -6.70 18.64
C PHE A 305 -8.24 -5.46 19.23
N ASP A 306 -8.68 -4.53 18.38
CA ASP A 306 -9.34 -3.30 18.83
C ASP A 306 -10.64 -3.60 19.61
N LEU A 307 -11.44 -4.57 19.15
CA LEU A 307 -12.66 -5.01 19.87
C LEU A 307 -12.32 -5.60 21.24
N LEU A 308 -11.36 -6.53 21.31
CA LEU A 308 -10.96 -7.19 22.55
C LEU A 308 -10.37 -6.21 23.57
N LEU A 309 -9.57 -5.25 23.12
CA LEU A 309 -9.02 -4.22 24.00
C LEU A 309 -10.06 -3.22 24.46
N ALA A 310 -11.02 -2.86 23.60
CA ALA A 310 -12.15 -2.05 24.00
C ALA A 310 -12.99 -2.75 25.09
N GLU A 311 -13.20 -4.06 24.98
CA GLU A 311 -13.84 -4.84 26.02
C GLU A 311 -13.01 -4.86 27.31
N LEU A 312 -11.73 -5.23 27.23
CA LEU A 312 -10.79 -5.25 28.36
C LEU A 312 -10.75 -3.91 29.10
N ARG A 313 -10.77 -2.80 28.38
CA ARG A 313 -10.80 -1.44 28.93
C ARG A 313 -12.06 -1.16 29.75
N ILE A 314 -13.21 -1.67 29.32
CA ILE A 314 -14.51 -1.41 29.95
C ILE A 314 -14.76 -2.39 31.10
N THR A 315 -14.45 -3.66 30.92
CA THR A 315 -14.83 -4.74 31.85
C THR A 315 -13.75 -5.01 32.89
N ASN A 316 -12.48 -4.65 32.62
CA ASN A 316 -11.33 -4.95 33.46
C ASN A 316 -11.09 -6.47 33.66
N ILE A 317 -11.67 -7.32 32.80
CA ILE A 317 -11.55 -8.79 32.83
C ILE A 317 -10.20 -9.19 32.25
N VAL A 318 -9.30 -9.71 33.08
CA VAL A 318 -7.91 -10.03 32.69
C VAL A 318 -7.86 -11.21 31.72
N GLU A 319 -8.82 -12.13 31.79
CA GLU A 319 -8.96 -13.32 30.95
C GLU A 319 -9.02 -12.98 29.45
N ILE A 320 -9.49 -11.78 29.09
CA ILE A 320 -9.46 -11.29 27.69
C ILE A 320 -8.02 -11.21 27.17
N VAL A 321 -7.03 -10.97 28.03
CA VAL A 321 -5.60 -11.05 27.65
C VAL A 321 -5.22 -12.46 27.19
N ASP A 322 -5.80 -13.50 27.79
CA ASP A 322 -5.55 -14.88 27.40
C ASP A 322 -6.24 -15.23 26.07
N GLU A 323 -7.29 -14.51 25.67
CA GLU A 323 -7.88 -14.61 24.33
C GLU A 323 -7.06 -13.87 23.26
N ILE A 324 -6.43 -12.76 23.64
CA ILE A 324 -5.60 -11.94 22.75
C ILE A 324 -4.31 -12.69 22.36
N ARG A 325 -3.69 -13.43 23.30
CA ARG A 325 -2.41 -14.11 23.09
C ARG A 325 -2.43 -15.08 21.90
N PRO A 326 -3.38 -16.03 21.76
CA PRO A 326 -3.50 -16.90 20.59
C PRO A 326 -3.58 -16.16 19.26
N VAL A 327 -4.26 -15.00 19.22
CA VAL A 327 -4.36 -14.17 18.02
C VAL A 327 -2.99 -13.61 17.64
N ILE A 328 -2.19 -13.16 18.61
CA ILE A 328 -0.80 -12.70 18.36
C ILE A 328 0.09 -13.87 17.91
N GLU A 329 -0.03 -15.04 18.54
CA GLU A 329 0.75 -16.21 18.15
C GLU A 329 0.44 -16.63 16.72
N LYS A 330 -0.84 -16.63 16.31
CA LYS A 330 -1.24 -16.90 14.94
C LYS A 330 -0.67 -15.88 13.95
N LEU A 331 -0.69 -14.58 14.30
CA LEU A 331 -0.03 -13.53 13.51
C LEU A 331 1.46 -13.79 13.35
N LEU A 332 2.15 -14.19 14.42
CA LEU A 332 3.58 -14.48 14.41
C LEU A 332 3.90 -15.73 13.56
N GLU A 333 3.17 -16.83 13.74
CA GLU A 333 3.33 -18.07 12.96
C GLU A 333 3.20 -17.80 11.46
N ILE A 334 2.18 -17.03 11.07
CA ILE A 334 1.96 -16.64 9.68
C ILE A 334 3.07 -15.71 9.19
N ALA A 335 3.49 -14.74 10.00
CA ALA A 335 4.57 -13.83 9.63
C ALA A 335 5.89 -14.58 9.41
N GLU A 336 6.16 -15.62 10.20
CA GLU A 336 7.31 -16.52 10.05
C GLU A 336 7.20 -17.40 8.79
N ASP A 337 6.06 -18.05 8.56
CA ASP A 337 5.76 -18.86 7.37
C ASP A 337 5.90 -18.04 6.07
N LYS A 338 5.41 -16.79 6.10
CA LYS A 338 5.47 -15.88 4.95
C LYS A 338 6.80 -15.12 4.84
N HIS A 339 7.71 -15.30 5.80
CA HIS A 339 8.98 -14.58 5.89
C HIS A 339 8.81 -13.05 5.88
N SER A 340 7.73 -12.54 6.49
CA SER A 340 7.48 -11.10 6.63
C SER A 340 8.13 -10.59 7.92
N ASN A 341 9.39 -10.16 7.81
CA ASN A 341 10.14 -9.62 8.95
C ASN A 341 9.46 -8.41 9.60
N TRP A 342 8.74 -7.60 8.81
CA TRP A 342 7.97 -6.49 9.34
C TRP A 342 6.84 -6.96 10.27
N LEU A 343 6.01 -7.91 9.81
CA LEU A 343 4.92 -8.47 10.63
C LEU A 343 5.44 -9.18 11.87
N ILE A 344 6.57 -9.89 11.77
CA ILE A 344 7.22 -10.55 12.92
C ILE A 344 7.56 -9.51 13.99
N VAL A 345 8.20 -8.40 13.59
CA VAL A 345 8.60 -7.34 14.51
C VAL A 345 7.37 -6.66 15.15
N GLU A 346 6.34 -6.38 14.35
CA GLU A 346 5.07 -5.82 14.86
C GLU A 346 4.39 -6.75 15.88
N ALA A 347 4.37 -8.06 15.61
CA ALA A 347 3.83 -9.07 16.53
C ALA A 347 4.62 -9.11 17.85
N TYR A 348 5.95 -9.04 17.81
CA TYR A 348 6.75 -8.96 19.05
C TYR A 348 6.50 -7.68 19.86
N ILE A 349 6.28 -6.54 19.20
CA ILE A 349 5.90 -5.30 19.91
C ILE A 349 4.52 -5.46 20.57
N LEU A 350 3.56 -6.09 19.89
CA LEU A 350 2.25 -6.40 20.50
C LEU A 350 2.39 -7.33 21.70
N LYS A 351 3.19 -8.41 21.59
CA LYS A 351 3.50 -9.29 22.73
C LYS A 351 4.07 -8.51 23.90
N ALA A 352 5.02 -7.61 23.64
CA ALA A 352 5.62 -6.78 24.68
C ALA A 352 4.58 -5.93 25.42
N LYS A 353 3.72 -5.22 24.68
CA LYS A 353 2.70 -4.36 25.29
C LYS A 353 1.63 -5.16 26.03
N ILE A 354 1.20 -6.32 25.52
CA ILE A 354 0.28 -7.20 26.23
C ILE A 354 0.89 -7.74 27.52
N SER A 355 2.18 -8.10 27.54
CA SER A 355 2.87 -8.51 28.77
C SER A 355 2.89 -7.41 29.84
N LEU A 356 2.90 -6.13 29.45
CA LEU A 356 2.81 -5.01 30.40
C LEU A 356 1.45 -4.93 31.11
N LEU A 357 0.35 -5.30 30.43
CA LEU A 357 -1.00 -5.27 31.03
C LEU A 357 -1.13 -6.24 32.23
N THR A 358 -0.33 -7.30 32.22
CA THR A 358 -0.20 -8.27 33.31
C THR A 358 1.06 -8.06 34.15
N PHE A 359 1.62 -6.85 34.14
CA PHE A 359 2.81 -6.43 34.91
C PHE A 359 4.10 -7.25 34.67
N ASN A 360 4.18 -8.01 33.58
CA ASN A 360 5.36 -8.79 33.26
C ASN A 360 6.39 -7.97 32.48
N ILE A 361 7.00 -6.98 33.15
CA ILE A 361 7.98 -6.04 32.58
C ILE A 361 9.19 -6.79 32.01
N LYS A 362 9.66 -7.85 32.69
CA LYS A 362 10.79 -8.66 32.24
C LYS A 362 10.51 -9.31 30.89
N GLN A 363 9.31 -9.86 30.71
CA GLN A 363 8.89 -10.46 29.45
C GLN A 363 8.71 -9.40 28.36
N ALA A 364 8.13 -8.24 28.70
CA ALA A 364 8.01 -7.12 27.76
C ALA A 364 9.37 -6.65 27.21
N LYS A 365 10.37 -6.47 28.10
CA LYS A 365 11.75 -6.13 27.71
C LYS A 365 12.34 -7.18 26.78
N ARG A 366 12.15 -8.48 27.07
CA ARG A 366 12.64 -9.57 26.21
C ARG A 366 12.05 -9.51 24.80
N PHE A 367 10.74 -9.30 24.69
CA PHE A 367 10.07 -9.21 23.39
C PHE A 367 10.52 -7.98 22.59
N LEU A 368 10.69 -6.82 23.22
CA LEU A 368 11.25 -5.63 22.55
C LEU A 368 12.69 -5.86 22.07
N THR A 369 13.52 -6.56 22.85
CA THR A 369 14.88 -6.93 22.42
C THR A 369 14.86 -7.86 21.20
N GLN A 370 13.95 -8.85 21.17
CA GLN A 370 13.79 -9.72 20.00
C GLN A 370 13.34 -8.93 18.77
N ALA A 371 12.37 -8.03 18.93
CA ALA A 371 11.91 -7.11 17.88
C ALA A 371 13.07 -6.26 17.33
N GLN A 372 13.90 -5.69 18.20
CA GLN A 372 15.05 -4.86 17.83
C GLN A 372 16.06 -5.63 16.98
N GLN A 373 16.47 -6.83 17.44
CA GLN A 373 17.46 -7.66 16.76
C GLN A 373 17.01 -8.03 15.33
N ILE A 374 15.73 -8.37 15.17
CA ILE A 374 15.17 -8.69 13.86
C ILE A 374 15.13 -7.44 12.98
N ALA A 375 14.67 -6.30 13.53
CA ALA A 375 14.60 -5.05 12.79
C ALA A 375 15.99 -4.60 12.29
N GLU A 376 17.02 -4.68 13.12
CA GLU A 376 18.41 -4.33 12.75
C GLU A 376 18.99 -5.31 11.73
N ARG A 377 18.83 -6.62 11.96
CA ARG A 377 19.34 -7.67 11.06
C ARG A 377 18.82 -7.52 9.64
N PHE A 378 17.57 -7.09 9.48
CA PHE A 378 16.92 -6.94 8.18
C PHE A 378 16.87 -5.49 7.69
N GLY A 379 17.59 -4.56 8.32
CA GLY A 379 17.71 -3.17 7.88
C GLY A 379 16.40 -2.36 7.94
N LEU A 380 15.49 -2.73 8.85
CA LEU A 380 14.23 -2.03 9.11
C LEU A 380 14.46 -0.79 9.98
N ASN A 381 15.34 0.11 9.54
CA ASN A 381 15.90 1.20 10.36
C ASN A 381 14.86 2.07 11.06
N LYS A 382 13.74 2.38 10.37
CA LYS A 382 12.64 3.15 10.98
C LYS A 382 11.98 2.41 12.13
N LEU A 383 11.78 1.10 11.98
CA LEU A 383 11.14 0.26 12.99
C LEU A 383 12.10 -0.01 14.15
N ALA A 384 13.38 -0.25 13.87
CA ALA A 384 14.44 -0.35 14.86
C ALA A 384 14.52 0.94 15.73
N LYS A 385 14.42 2.12 15.11
CA LYS A 385 14.34 3.37 15.87
C LYS A 385 13.12 3.43 16.79
N LYS A 386 11.93 3.11 16.26
CA LYS A 386 10.68 3.08 17.06
C LYS A 386 10.76 2.11 18.24
N ILE A 387 11.36 0.94 18.05
CA ILE A 387 11.53 -0.06 19.12
C ILE A 387 12.50 0.44 20.18
N SER A 388 13.60 1.09 19.78
CA SER A 388 14.52 1.75 20.71
C SER A 388 13.81 2.81 21.54
N ASP A 389 13.01 3.67 20.90
CA ASP A 389 12.23 4.71 21.58
C ASP A 389 11.23 4.10 22.59
N GLU A 390 10.54 3.01 22.22
CA GLU A 390 9.63 2.27 23.10
C GLU A 390 10.36 1.59 24.27
N TYR A 391 11.56 1.04 24.03
CA TYR A 391 12.37 0.42 25.08
C TYR A 391 12.85 1.46 26.10
N GLU A 392 13.30 2.63 25.63
CA GLU A 392 13.67 3.74 26.50
C GLU A 392 12.48 4.29 27.31
N ASP A 393 11.31 4.43 26.68
CA ASP A 393 10.07 4.86 27.36
C ASP A 393 9.70 3.87 28.47
N LEU A 394 9.82 2.56 28.21
CA LEU A 394 9.59 1.51 29.21
C LEU A 394 10.56 1.62 30.39
N LEU A 395 11.85 1.88 30.13
CA LEU A 395 12.84 2.06 31.21
C LEU A 395 12.51 3.28 32.07
N LYS A 396 12.18 4.42 31.46
CA LYS A 396 11.82 5.66 32.15
C LYS A 396 10.56 5.50 33.01
N LYS A 397 9.67 4.58 32.63
CA LYS A 397 8.39 4.32 33.30
C LYS A 397 8.40 3.08 34.20
N SER A 398 9.55 2.45 34.46
CA SER A 398 9.62 1.22 35.27
C SER A 398 8.99 1.41 36.66
N ASP A 399 9.40 2.46 37.37
CA ASP A 399 8.86 2.80 38.71
C ASP A 399 7.35 3.09 38.68
N LEU A 400 6.84 3.60 37.56
CA LEU A 400 5.41 3.87 37.40
C LEU A 400 4.64 2.55 37.21
N TRP A 401 5.17 1.62 36.43
CA TRP A 401 4.58 0.28 36.29
C TRP A 401 4.55 -0.49 37.61
N GLU A 402 5.62 -0.41 38.41
CA GLU A 402 5.67 -1.01 39.75
C GLU A 402 4.60 -0.43 40.68
N LYS A 403 4.40 0.89 40.68
CA LYS A 403 3.30 1.54 41.43
C LYS A 403 1.91 1.10 40.96
N LEU A 404 1.71 0.90 39.65
CA LEU A 404 0.43 0.40 39.13
C LEU A 404 0.18 -1.06 39.53
N GLU A 405 1.23 -1.87 39.67
CA GLU A 405 1.15 -3.23 40.17
C GLU A 405 0.75 -3.25 41.65
N GLU A 406 1.42 -2.45 42.49
CA GLU A 406 1.11 -2.32 43.93
C GLU A 406 -0.34 -1.88 44.19
N THR A 407 -0.85 -0.98 43.35
CA THR A 407 -2.22 -0.44 43.47
C THR A 407 -3.26 -1.27 42.74
N ASN A 408 -2.85 -2.34 42.03
CA ASN A 408 -3.67 -3.12 41.11
C ASN A 408 -4.54 -2.21 40.21
N ALA A 409 -3.89 -1.24 39.57
CA ALA A 409 -4.56 -0.19 38.80
C ALA A 409 -5.52 -0.75 37.73
N PRO A 410 -6.61 -0.07 37.38
CA PRO A 410 -7.55 -0.57 36.36
C PRO A 410 -6.90 -0.67 34.98
N MET A 411 -7.45 -1.55 34.13
CA MET A 411 -6.96 -1.85 32.78
C MET A 411 -6.94 -0.63 31.89
N SER A 412 -7.89 0.29 32.03
CA SER A 412 -7.86 1.57 31.31
C SER A 412 -6.54 2.32 31.49
N THR A 413 -6.09 2.49 32.75
CA THR A 413 -4.82 3.15 33.07
C THR A 413 -3.62 2.37 32.54
N ARG A 414 -3.65 1.03 32.61
CA ARG A 414 -2.57 0.17 32.08
C ARG A 414 -2.47 0.29 30.55
N LEU A 415 -3.60 0.27 29.84
CA LEU A 415 -3.69 0.41 28.39
C LEU A 415 -3.16 1.77 27.92
N ASP A 416 -3.52 2.84 28.63
CA ASP A 416 -3.05 4.20 28.34
C ASP A 416 -1.54 4.31 28.55
N LEU A 417 -1.02 3.76 29.66
CA LEU A 417 0.42 3.79 29.92
C LEU A 417 1.23 2.96 28.91
N ALA A 418 0.67 1.82 28.47
CA ALA A 418 1.26 0.97 27.44
C ALA A 418 1.14 1.57 26.03
N LYS A 419 0.37 2.66 25.84
CA LYS A 419 0.07 3.28 24.53
C LYS A 419 -0.41 2.24 23.51
N LEU A 420 -1.37 1.40 23.91
CA LEU A 420 -1.82 0.29 23.07
C LEU A 420 -2.76 0.75 21.94
N ASP A 421 -3.58 1.77 22.21
CA ASP A 421 -4.45 2.38 21.20
C ASP A 421 -3.61 3.05 20.11
N GLU A 422 -2.59 3.83 20.49
CA GLU A 422 -1.61 4.40 19.54
C GLU A 422 -0.88 3.31 18.73
N LYS A 423 -0.64 2.14 19.34
CA LYS A 423 0.00 1.03 18.64
C LYS A 423 -0.93 0.42 17.60
N ILE A 424 -2.20 0.17 17.94
CA ILE A 424 -3.18 -0.39 17.02
C ILE A 424 -3.51 0.58 15.91
N GLU A 425 -3.78 1.84 16.26
CA GLU A 425 -3.88 2.92 15.28
C GLU A 425 -2.62 3.02 14.44
N GLY A 426 -1.45 2.87 15.05
CA GLY A 426 -0.16 2.86 14.38
C GLY A 426 0.07 1.65 13.47
N ILE A 427 -0.61 0.51 13.68
CA ILE A 427 -0.61 -0.63 12.76
C ILE A 427 -1.60 -0.35 11.61
N PHE A 428 -2.81 0.16 11.89
CA PHE A 428 -3.77 0.64 10.87
C PHE A 428 -3.17 1.73 9.98
N ARG A 429 -2.49 2.69 10.61
CA ARG A 429 -1.77 3.83 10.05
C ARG A 429 -0.27 3.53 9.95
N SER A 430 0.18 2.28 9.90
CA SER A 430 1.60 2.02 9.55
C SER A 430 1.87 2.24 8.05
N LYS A 431 0.85 2.72 7.33
CA LYS A 431 0.97 3.47 6.07
C LYS A 431 0.80 5.01 6.27
N SER A 432 0.79 5.54 7.48
CA SER A 432 0.62 6.97 7.80
C SER A 432 1.20 7.33 9.15
N LEU A 433 2.46 7.76 9.13
CA LEU A 433 3.02 8.72 10.08
C LEU A 433 4.37 9.17 9.52
N LEU A 434 4.33 10.26 8.75
CA LEU A 434 5.48 11.12 8.50
C LEU A 434 4.95 12.54 8.27
N THR A 435 4.65 13.22 9.37
CA THR A 435 5.03 14.63 9.49
C THR A 435 6.56 14.68 9.32
N THR A 436 6.95 15.17 8.15
CA THR A 436 8.24 15.76 7.79
C THR A 436 9.50 15.30 8.54
N GLN A 437 10.20 14.31 7.97
CA GLN A 437 11.66 14.32 7.99
C GLN A 437 12.16 14.46 6.56
N VAL A 438 12.72 15.64 6.29
CA VAL A 438 13.44 15.93 5.06
C VAL A 438 14.71 15.09 5.09
N ARG A 439 14.84 14.14 4.15
CA ARG A 439 16.07 13.35 3.98
C ARG A 439 17.24 14.30 3.71
N GLU A 440 18.44 13.99 4.23
CA GLU A 440 19.65 14.83 4.04
C GLU A 440 19.95 15.12 2.56
N GLU A 441 19.66 14.18 1.66
CA GLU A 441 19.74 14.37 0.20
C GLU A 441 18.84 15.52 -0.30
N LYS A 442 17.68 15.71 0.32
CA LYS A 442 16.73 16.79 -0.02
C LYS A 442 17.13 18.12 0.59
N VAL A 443 17.82 18.12 1.74
CA VAL A 443 18.45 19.32 2.30
C VAL A 443 19.56 19.79 1.37
N ALA A 444 20.37 18.88 0.82
CA ALA A 444 21.43 19.20 -0.14
C ALA A 444 20.88 19.84 -1.42
N ILE A 445 19.86 19.24 -2.05
CA ILE A 445 19.24 19.78 -3.27
C ILE A 445 18.61 21.16 -3.01
N SER A 446 17.92 21.34 -1.88
CA SER A 446 17.38 22.65 -1.54
C SER A 446 18.52 23.65 -1.34
N LYS A 447 19.58 23.31 -0.57
CA LYS A 447 20.76 24.18 -0.30
C LYS A 447 21.41 24.66 -1.60
N GLU A 448 21.59 23.76 -2.57
CA GLU A 448 22.16 24.08 -3.88
C GLU A 448 21.25 24.99 -4.71
N THR A 449 19.94 24.75 -4.68
CA THR A 449 18.96 25.51 -5.49
C THR A 449 18.47 26.81 -4.84
N LYS A 450 18.76 27.03 -3.55
CA LYS A 450 18.33 28.19 -2.75
C LYS A 450 16.81 28.40 -2.71
N ILE A 451 16.03 27.32 -2.84
CA ILE A 451 14.57 27.33 -2.79
C ILE A 451 14.11 26.84 -1.41
N CYS A 452 13.04 27.43 -0.86
CA CYS A 452 12.47 27.05 0.43
C CYS A 452 12.16 25.53 0.52
N LEU A 453 12.69 24.90 1.57
CA LEU A 453 12.53 23.46 1.87
C LEU A 453 11.07 23.03 2.01
N VAL A 454 10.21 23.96 2.43
CA VAL A 454 8.80 23.74 2.79
C VAL A 454 7.90 23.86 1.57
N CYS A 455 7.93 25.01 0.87
CA CYS A 455 7.04 25.26 -0.28
C CYS A 455 7.65 24.93 -1.65
N ARG A 456 8.96 24.60 -1.73
CA ARG A 456 9.64 24.12 -2.94
C ARG A 456 9.48 25.00 -4.19
N GLY A 457 9.25 26.30 -4.02
CA GLY A 457 9.15 27.25 -5.13
C GLY A 457 7.74 27.38 -5.71
N GLU A 458 6.75 26.68 -5.17
CA GLU A 458 5.34 26.98 -5.43
C GLU A 458 4.95 28.21 -4.61
N VAL A 459 5.24 29.41 -5.14
CA VAL A 459 4.98 30.68 -4.44
C VAL A 459 3.76 31.35 -5.07
N PHE A 460 2.72 31.54 -4.26
CA PHE A 460 1.63 32.47 -4.54
C PHE A 460 1.74 33.64 -3.54
N GLY A 461 1.88 34.88 -4.02
CA GLY A 461 1.94 36.08 -3.18
C GLY A 461 3.35 36.64 -2.90
N PHE A 462 3.49 37.42 -1.84
CA PHE A 462 4.73 38.09 -1.45
C PHE A 462 5.84 37.09 -1.08
N SER A 463 7.05 37.38 -1.52
CA SER A 463 8.24 36.58 -1.21
C SER A 463 9.15 37.32 -0.24
N TYR A 464 9.98 36.60 0.50
CA TYR A 464 11.09 37.17 1.28
C TYR A 464 12.40 36.61 0.72
N ALA A 465 13.31 37.49 0.33
CA ALA A 465 14.64 37.11 -0.12
C ALA A 465 15.66 37.31 1.00
N CYS A 466 16.36 36.25 1.39
CA CYS A 466 17.54 36.36 2.22
C CYS A 466 18.71 36.93 1.40
N LYS A 467 19.67 37.60 2.06
CA LYS A 467 20.91 38.13 1.43
C LYS A 467 21.69 37.08 0.64
N CYS A 468 21.58 35.79 0.98
CA CYS A 468 22.22 34.70 0.25
C CYS A 468 21.53 34.33 -1.08
N GLY A 469 20.38 34.95 -1.39
CA GLY A 469 19.56 34.68 -2.57
C GLY A 469 18.51 33.58 -2.36
N ALA A 470 18.27 33.13 -1.12
CA ALA A 470 17.21 32.17 -0.83
C ALA A 470 15.85 32.86 -0.74
N ASN A 471 14.84 32.30 -1.42
CA ASN A 471 13.48 32.86 -1.47
C ASN A 471 12.50 32.05 -0.64
N TYR A 472 11.65 32.77 0.09
CA TYR A 472 10.64 32.23 1.00
C TYR A 472 9.24 32.74 0.67
N CYS A 473 8.23 31.88 0.83
CA CYS A 473 6.84 32.32 0.88
C CYS A 473 6.52 33.04 2.20
N GLU A 474 5.50 33.90 2.25
CA GLU A 474 5.12 34.62 3.48
C GLU A 474 4.85 33.67 4.67
N ASN A 475 4.08 32.60 4.46
CA ASN A 475 3.80 31.61 5.49
C ASN A 475 5.07 30.89 5.97
N CYS A 476 6.00 30.63 5.05
CA CYS A 476 7.26 29.95 5.30
C CYS A 476 8.23 30.84 6.10
N ALA A 477 8.27 32.13 5.76
CA ALA A 477 9.06 33.14 6.45
C ALA A 477 8.55 33.33 7.89
N ARG A 478 7.23 33.44 8.09
CA ARG A 478 6.61 33.54 9.42
C ARG A 478 6.72 32.25 10.26
N ALA A 479 6.75 31.08 9.64
CA ALA A 479 6.97 29.83 10.38
C ALA A 479 8.41 29.75 10.93
N LEU A 480 9.40 30.25 10.19
CA LEU A 480 10.81 30.27 10.61
C LEU A 480 11.10 31.28 11.73
N SER A 481 10.33 32.37 11.84
CA SER A 481 10.47 33.34 12.94
C SER A 481 10.12 32.76 14.31
N ASN A 482 9.31 31.69 14.36
CA ASN A 482 8.85 31.10 15.62
C ASN A 482 9.75 29.99 16.16
N LEU A 483 10.71 29.50 15.37
CA LEU A 483 11.55 28.37 15.74
C LEU A 483 13.02 28.76 15.94
N GLU A 484 13.64 29.51 15.01
CA GLU A 484 15.09 29.82 15.08
C GLU A 484 15.49 31.21 14.53
N ASN A 485 14.59 31.91 13.81
CA ASN A 485 14.79 33.25 13.25
C ASN A 485 16.00 33.44 12.31
N VAL A 486 16.49 32.35 11.71
CA VAL A 486 17.63 32.33 10.78
C VAL A 486 17.29 31.65 9.46
N CYS A 487 17.98 32.01 8.37
CA CYS A 487 17.85 31.46 7.03
C CYS A 487 18.44 30.04 6.96
N TRP A 488 17.65 29.01 6.61
CA TRP A 488 18.15 27.62 6.55
C TRP A 488 19.30 27.39 5.53
N ALA A 489 19.52 28.31 4.59
CA ALA A 489 20.58 28.22 3.59
C ALA A 489 21.90 28.87 4.04
N CYS A 490 21.88 29.85 4.95
CA CYS A 490 23.08 30.60 5.31
C CYS A 490 23.14 31.07 6.78
N ASP A 491 22.20 30.63 7.62
CA ASP A 491 22.07 30.88 9.06
C ASP A 491 22.05 32.37 9.48
N ASN A 492 21.84 33.29 8.53
CA ASN A 492 21.68 34.71 8.83
C ASN A 492 20.21 35.05 9.16
N PRO A 493 19.96 36.02 10.06
CA PRO A 493 18.61 36.50 10.34
C PRO A 493 17.89 36.97 9.08
N ILE A 494 16.63 36.60 8.93
CA ILE A 494 15.78 37.04 7.83
C ILE A 494 15.25 38.45 8.17
N ASP A 495 15.46 39.43 7.29
CA ASP A 495 14.97 40.80 7.47
C ASP A 495 13.51 40.89 6.95
N TYR A 496 12.55 40.77 7.87
CA TYR A 496 11.12 40.79 7.54
C TYR A 496 10.56 42.19 7.28
N SER A 497 11.35 43.25 7.45
CA SER A 497 10.91 44.64 7.19
C SER A 497 10.85 44.99 5.70
N LYS A 498 11.34 44.10 4.83
CA LYS A 498 11.46 44.32 3.38
C LYS A 498 10.97 43.09 2.58
N PRO A 499 9.66 42.90 2.38
CA PRO A 499 9.16 41.87 1.47
C PRO A 499 9.63 42.16 0.03
N SER A 500 10.10 41.12 -0.67
CA SER A 500 10.38 41.20 -2.11
C SER A 500 9.08 41.14 -2.92
N GLN A 501 9.08 41.79 -4.09
CA GLN A 501 7.90 42.01 -4.92
C GLN A 501 7.10 40.72 -5.19
N PRO A 502 5.77 40.82 -5.44
CA PRO A 502 4.95 39.68 -5.82
C PRO A 502 5.52 39.01 -7.09
N TYR A 503 5.61 37.68 -7.07
CA TYR A 503 6.07 36.89 -8.21
C TYR A 503 5.15 37.15 -9.41
N LYS A 504 5.71 37.78 -10.45
CA LYS A 504 5.11 37.83 -11.78
C LYS A 504 5.84 36.79 -12.63
N GLU A 505 5.10 35.92 -13.32
CA GLU A 505 5.65 35.11 -14.41
C GLU A 505 6.09 36.07 -15.54
N GLU A 506 7.32 36.57 -15.47
CA GLU A 506 7.93 37.35 -16.55
C GLU A 506 8.97 36.48 -17.27
N GLU A 507 8.54 35.90 -18.41
CA GLU A 507 9.25 35.68 -19.70
C GLU A 507 10.72 35.20 -19.78
N GLU A 508 11.42 34.86 -18.70
CA GLU A 508 12.82 34.37 -18.77
C GLU A 508 12.97 32.89 -19.16
N HIS A 509 11.89 32.09 -19.08
CA HIS A 509 11.91 30.70 -19.53
C HIS A 509 12.09 30.55 -21.06
N ILE A 510 11.83 31.60 -21.84
CA ILE A 510 12.01 31.58 -23.30
C ILE A 510 13.50 31.79 -23.68
N LYS A 511 14.27 32.56 -22.90
CA LYS A 511 15.70 32.84 -23.22
C LYS A 511 16.64 31.68 -22.88
N VAL A 512 16.26 30.78 -21.97
CA VAL A 512 17.05 29.58 -21.66
C VAL A 512 16.95 28.56 -22.80
N GLN A 513 15.79 28.43 -23.45
CA GLN A 513 15.62 27.53 -24.60
C GLN A 513 16.33 28.02 -25.87
N GLU A 514 16.47 29.35 -26.07
CA GLU A 514 17.22 29.88 -27.21
C GLU A 514 18.75 29.81 -27.05
N LYS A 515 19.28 29.87 -25.81
CA LYS A 515 20.73 29.67 -25.58
C LYS A 515 21.18 28.22 -25.79
N VAL A 516 20.28 27.24 -25.62
CA VAL A 516 20.56 25.82 -25.89
C VAL A 516 20.50 25.50 -27.40
N LYS A 517 19.78 26.29 -28.20
CA LYS A 517 19.79 26.14 -29.69
C LYS A 517 20.91 26.90 -30.41
N LYS A 518 21.62 27.83 -29.73
CA LYS A 518 22.76 28.59 -30.31
C LYS A 518 24.16 28.16 -29.84
N LYS A 519 24.25 27.12 -29.02
CA LYS A 519 25.47 26.30 -28.85
C LYS A 519 25.12 24.92 -29.42
N LYS A 520 25.22 24.72 -30.74
CA LYS A 520 26.35 24.02 -31.36
C LYS A 520 26.82 22.82 -30.54
#